data_AF-A0A926ESH6-F1
#
_entry.id   AF-A0A926ESH6-F1
#
_cell.length_a   1.000
_cell.length_b   1.000
_cell.length_c   1.000
_cell.angle_alpha   90.00
_cell.angle_beta   90.00
_cell.angle_gamma   90.00
#
_symmetry.space_group_name_H-M   'P 1'
#
loop_
_entity.id
_entity.type
_entity.pdbx_description
1 polymer ?
#
loop_
_entity_poly.entity_id
_entity_poly.type
_entity_poly.pdbx_seq_one_letter_code
_entity_poly.pdbx_strand_id
1 'polypeptide(L)'
;MKLFETIYMKIIDTDKTYYLLYKSYADDDDGRIDVEEIDEKRYLKAKEAGLKIEEKEFGNARFGIKRRIEYGEFEGVKREEI
;
A
#
# COMPACT_ATOMS: atom_id res chain seq x y z
N MET A 1 -8.71 9.53 -13.99
CA MET A 1 -8.04 8.42 -13.27
C MET A 1 -9.03 7.38 -12.82
N LYS A 2 -8.89 6.14 -13.30
CA LYS A 2 -9.72 5.00 -12.93
C LYS A 2 -8.99 4.15 -11.90
N LEU A 3 -9.65 3.81 -10.78
CA LEU A 3 -9.10 2.86 -9.82
C LEU A 3 -8.96 1.50 -10.51
N PHE A 4 -7.73 1.04 -10.63
CA PHE A 4 -7.38 -0.22 -11.28
C PHE A 4 -7.31 -1.35 -10.26
N GLU A 5 -6.71 -1.09 -9.09
CA GLU A 5 -6.45 -2.13 -8.12
C GLU A 5 -6.47 -1.59 -6.70
N THR A 6 -6.96 -2.42 -5.77
CA THR A 6 -6.84 -2.19 -4.33
C THR A 6 -6.30 -3.45 -3.68
N ILE A 7 -5.25 -3.33 -2.88
CA ILE A 7 -4.63 -4.43 -2.12
C ILE A 7 -4.53 -4.01 -0.66
N TYR A 8 -5.00 -4.88 0.23
CA TYR A 8 -4.76 -4.78 1.66
C TYR A 8 -3.45 -5.52 1.98
N MET A 9 -2.48 -4.83 2.54
CA MET A 9 -1.14 -5.37 2.75
C MET A 9 -0.83 -5.49 4.23
N LYS A 10 -0.21 -6.60 4.62
CA LYS A 10 0.48 -6.75 5.90
C LYS A 10 1.98 -6.80 5.63
N ILE A 11 2.70 -5.81 6.14
CA ILE A 11 4.15 -5.72 6.01
C ILE A 11 4.78 -6.04 7.36
N ILE A 12 5.59 -7.09 7.40
CA ILE A 12 6.31 -7.53 8.59
C ILE A 12 7.73 -6.96 8.52
N ASP A 13 8.01 -6.01 9.41
CA ASP A 13 9.34 -5.46 9.71
C ASP A 13 9.80 -6.04 11.05
N THR A 14 11.10 -6.16 11.30
CA THR A 14 11.68 -7.02 12.36
C THR A 14 10.90 -7.08 13.68
N ASP A 15 10.53 -5.92 14.23
CA ASP A 15 9.75 -5.77 15.48
C ASP A 15 8.35 -5.18 15.27
N LYS A 16 7.97 -4.83 14.04
CA LYS A 16 6.76 -4.08 13.73
C LYS A 16 5.95 -4.70 12.61
N THR A 17 4.64 -4.59 12.71
CA THR A 17 3.73 -4.96 11.62
C THR A 17 2.97 -3.73 11.18
N TYR A 18 3.04 -3.44 9.89
CA TYR A 18 2.28 -2.37 9.26
C TYR A 18 1.13 -2.96 8.46
N TYR A 19 -0.05 -2.37 8.59
CA TYR A 19 -1.20 -2.71 7.78
C TYR A 19 -1.47 -1.55 6.83
N LEU A 20 -1.44 -1.81 5.53
CA LEU A 20 -1.50 -0.77 4.50
C LEU A 20 -2.64 -1.04 3.51
N LEU A 21 -3.19 0.03 2.95
CA LEU A 21 -4.13 0.00 1.84
C LEU A 21 -3.47 0.59 0.60
N TYR A 22 -3.04 -0.28 -0.30
CA TYR A 22 -2.45 0.08 -1.58
C TYR A 22 -3.55 0.27 -2.62
N LYS A 23 -3.57 1.41 -3.30
CA LYS A 23 -4.50 1.74 -4.39
C LYS A 23 -3.71 2.15 -5.63
N SER A 24 -3.94 1.45 -6.73
CA SER A 24 -3.37 1.78 -8.03
C SER A 24 -4.44 2.40 -8.92
N TYR A 25 -4.14 3.54 -9.50
CA TYR A 25 -4.99 4.25 -10.44
C TYR A 25 -4.31 4.25 -11.80
N ALA A 26 -5.06 3.86 -12.83
CA ALA A 26 -4.64 4.01 -14.21
C ALA A 26 -5.30 5.27 -14.79
N ASP A 27 -4.52 6.07 -15.49
CA ASP A 27 -5.00 7.11 -16.40
C ASP A 27 -4.38 6.86 -17.77
N ASP A 28 -4.92 7.48 -18.82
CA ASP A 28 -4.41 7.29 -20.18
C ASP A 28 -2.98 7.86 -20.35
N ASP A 29 -2.60 8.84 -19.52
CA ASP A 29 -1.30 9.50 -19.55
C ASP A 29 -0.37 9.11 -18.40
N ASP A 30 -0.86 8.98 -17.15
CA ASP A 30 -0.03 8.68 -15.99
C ASP A 30 -0.70 7.79 -14.92
N GLY A 31 0.04 6.80 -14.43
CA GLY A 31 -0.37 5.96 -13.31
C GLY A 31 -0.11 6.63 -11.95
N ARG A 32 -1.08 6.54 -11.02
CA ARG A 32 -0.89 6.99 -9.63
C ARG A 32 -1.00 5.84 -8.66
N ILE A 33 -0.12 5.84 -7.66
CA ILE A 33 -0.15 4.89 -6.54
C ILE A 33 -0.40 5.66 -5.26
N ASP A 34 -1.39 5.21 -4.50
CA ASP A 34 -1.63 5.64 -3.13
C ASP A 34 -1.50 4.47 -2.15
N VAL A 35 -1.04 4.75 -0.94
CA VAL A 35 -0.72 3.75 0.10
C VAL A 35 -1.02 4.34 1.46
N GLU A 36 -2.21 4.09 1.97
CA GLU A 36 -2.65 4.59 3.27
C GLU A 36 -2.26 3.59 4.36
N GLU A 37 -1.83 4.06 5.53
CA GLU A 37 -1.78 3.20 6.72
C GLU A 37 -3.20 2.94 7.24
N ILE A 38 -3.48 1.70 7.60
CA ILE A 38 -4.77 1.27 8.15
C ILE A 38 -4.53 0.50 9.46
N ASP A 39 -5.59 0.35 10.26
CA ASP A 39 -5.55 -0.49 11.44
C ASP A 39 -5.70 -2.00 11.11
N GLU A 40 -5.23 -2.85 12.01
CA GLU A 40 -5.35 -4.32 11.91
C GLU A 40 -6.80 -4.78 11.72
N LYS A 41 -7.75 -4.15 12.42
CA LYS A 41 -9.16 -4.53 12.36
C LYS A 41 -9.73 -4.29 10.95
N ARG A 42 -9.32 -3.22 10.27
CA ARG A 42 -9.70 -2.96 8.87
C ARG A 42 -9.08 -3.99 7.92
N TYR A 43 -7.83 -4.40 8.14
CA TYR A 43 -7.19 -5.47 7.39
C TYR A 43 -7.90 -6.82 7.55
N LEU A 44 -8.22 -7.21 8.80
CA LEU A 44 -8.91 -8.48 9.09
C LEU A 44 -10.30 -8.51 8.46
N LYS A 45 -11.07 -7.42 8.54
CA LYS A 45 -12.37 -7.31 7.86
C LYS A 45 -12.25 -7.49 6.34
N ALA A 46 -11.22 -6.95 5.72
CA ALA A 46 -10.97 -7.13 4.28
C ALA A 46 -10.62 -8.60 3.95
N LYS A 47 -9.87 -9.26 4.82
CA LYS A 47 -9.55 -10.70 4.71
C LYS A 47 -10.80 -11.57 4.84
N GLU A 48 -11.67 -11.30 5.81
CA GLU A 48 -12.95 -11.99 5.98
C GLU A 48 -13.90 -11.75 4.79
N ALA A 49 -13.88 -10.55 4.22
CA ALA A 49 -14.67 -10.20 3.03
C ALA A 49 -14.11 -10.77 1.71
N GLY A 50 -12.98 -11.49 1.74
CA GLY A 50 -12.37 -12.09 0.54
C GLY A 50 -11.78 -11.06 -0.43
N LEU A 51 -11.40 -9.87 0.04
CA LEU A 51 -10.74 -8.86 -0.79
C LEU A 51 -9.32 -9.30 -1.16
N LYS A 52 -8.67 -8.56 -2.05
CA LYS A 52 -7.28 -8.86 -2.45
C LYS A 52 -6.33 -8.48 -1.31
N ILE A 53 -5.56 -9.46 -0.84
CA ILE A 53 -4.63 -9.34 0.29
C ILE A 53 -3.21 -9.71 -0.14
N GLU A 54 -2.20 -9.06 0.43
CA GLU A 54 -0.79 -9.48 0.34
C GLU A 54 -0.11 -9.45 1.71
N GLU A 55 0.63 -10.49 2.06
CA GLU A 55 1.47 -10.55 3.27
C GLU A 55 2.93 -10.65 2.83
N LYS A 56 3.77 -9.68 3.21
CA LYS A 56 5.18 -9.60 2.75
C LYS A 56 6.09 -9.16 3.89
N GLU A 57 7.32 -9.68 3.88
CA GLU A 57 8.40 -9.11 4.69
C GLU A 57 8.81 -7.73 4.13
N PHE A 58 9.22 -6.82 5.01
CA PHE A 58 9.62 -5.46 4.66
C PHE A 58 10.72 -5.45 3.58
N GLY A 59 11.71 -6.33 3.69
CA GLY A 59 12.78 -6.51 2.69
C GLY A 59 12.28 -6.85 1.27
N ASN A 60 11.09 -7.45 1.16
CA ASN A 60 10.45 -7.84 -0.10
C ASN A 60 9.34 -6.87 -0.55
N ALA A 61 9.07 -5.83 0.23
CA ALA A 61 8.09 -4.81 -0.12
C ALA A 61 8.57 -3.95 -1.31
N ARG A 62 7.62 -3.41 -2.07
CA ARG A 62 7.90 -2.49 -3.18
C ARG A 62 8.61 -1.23 -2.65
N PHE A 63 9.51 -0.64 -3.44
CA PHE A 63 10.27 0.56 -3.05
C PHE A 63 9.38 1.70 -2.54
N GLY A 64 8.24 1.94 -3.18
CA GLY A 64 7.27 2.94 -2.72
C GLY A 64 6.73 2.66 -1.32
N ILE A 65 6.45 1.39 -0.98
CA ILE A 65 5.97 0.99 0.35
C ILE A 65 7.08 1.16 1.39
N LYS A 66 8.30 0.74 1.04
CA LYS A 66 9.48 0.86 1.92
C LYS A 66 9.70 2.31 2.34
N ARG A 67 9.77 3.24 1.38
CA ARG A 67 9.91 4.66 1.67
C ARG A 67 8.82 5.20 2.59
N ARG A 68 7.56 4.81 2.38
CA ARG A 68 6.46 5.30 3.22
C ARG A 68 6.57 4.82 4.67
N ILE A 69 6.99 3.58 4.88
CA ILE A 69 7.25 3.07 6.23
C ILE A 69 8.46 3.77 6.86
N GLU A 70 9.54 3.96 6.10
CA GLU A 70 10.78 4.60 6.60
C GLU A 70 10.61 6.08 6.93
N TYR A 71 9.85 6.81 6.11
CA TYR A 71 9.68 8.26 6.22
C TYR A 71 8.31 8.68 6.78
N GLY A 72 7.41 7.73 7.04
CA GLY A 72 6.04 8.01 7.50
C GLY A 72 5.14 8.66 6.45
N GLU A 73 5.51 8.61 5.16
CA GLU A 73 4.86 9.35 4.08
C GLU A 73 3.66 8.59 3.49
N PHE A 74 2.59 8.38 4.26
CA PHE A 74 1.41 7.63 3.78
C PHE A 74 0.50 8.39 2.80
N GLU A 75 0.93 9.53 2.26
CA GLU A 75 0.23 10.24 1.19
C GLU A 75 0.90 10.06 -0.19
N GLY A 76 0.07 9.91 -1.23
CA GLY A 76 0.42 9.87 -2.66
C GLY A 76 1.60 10.73 -3.07
N VAL A 77 2.84 10.21 -3.06
CA VAL A 77 3.97 10.84 -3.76
C VAL A 77 3.60 10.99 -5.22
N LYS A 78 3.18 12.19 -5.62
CA LYS A 78 3.20 12.61 -7.02
C LYS A 78 4.65 12.50 -7.45
N ARG A 79 4.96 11.56 -8.34
CA ARG A 79 6.19 11.68 -9.13
C ARG A 79 5.99 12.93 -9.98
N GLU A 80 6.64 14.03 -9.62
CA GLU A 80 7.13 14.93 -10.65
C GLU A 80 8.22 14.18 -11.40
N GLU A 81 8.07 14.12 -12.72
CA GLU A 81 9.01 13.52 -13.65
C GLU A 81 10.38 14.21 -13.55
N ILE A 82 11.45 13.42 -13.66
CA ILE A 82 12.83 13.89 -13.83
C ILE A 82 13.04 14.19 -15.31
#